data_AF-A0A803TGD4-F1
#
_entry.id   AF-A0A803TGD4-F1
#
_cell.length_a   1.000
_cell.length_b   1.000
_cell.length_c   1.000
_cell.angle_alpha   90.00
_cell.angle_beta   90.00
_cell.angle_gamma   90.00
#
_symmetry.space_group_name_H-M   'P 1'
#
loop_
_entity.id
_entity.type
_entity.pdbx_description
1 polymer ?
#
loop_
_entity_poly.entity_id
_entity_poly.type
_entity_poly.pdbx_seq_one_letter_code
_entity_poly.pdbx_strand_id
1 'polypeptide(L)'
;MYVKYKREHMKASSCAECFSTSTVFSFSAGKGIVEPIPLNITTGRSGLGHEEVKKRKAAENLENYRRKMHMKKQAEQQTADLFKMRLRTKQEQLQVKRDLEKSQKACQQLDVQKGLELPKEIWYWIISNNEKEDAEEEEEEEEEEEEHQESEKLQILTAYLRKEYFYCIWCGTAYEDQDDLSSNCPGDTFGDHE
;
A
#
# COMPACT_ATOMS: atom_id res chain seq x y z
N MET A 1 24.85 9.92 -35.82
CA MET A 1 24.43 11.35 -35.87
C MET A 1 24.31 11.84 -34.44
N TYR A 2 25.19 12.75 -34.04
CA TYR A 2 25.28 13.31 -32.70
C TYR A 2 24.36 14.52 -32.56
N VAL A 3 23.56 14.60 -31.49
CA VAL A 3 23.02 15.88 -31.00
C VAL A 3 23.38 16.01 -29.53
N LYS A 4 24.46 16.77 -29.30
CA LYS A 4 24.94 17.22 -28.00
C LYS A 4 24.02 18.35 -27.51
N TYR A 5 23.33 18.17 -26.38
CA TYR A 5 22.72 19.30 -25.68
C TYR A 5 23.70 19.88 -24.67
N LYS A 6 24.01 21.15 -24.87
CA LYS A 6 25.11 21.91 -24.28
C LYS A 6 24.62 22.55 -22.97
N ARG A 7 25.33 22.24 -21.89
CA ARG A 7 25.20 22.87 -20.56
C ARG A 7 25.70 24.31 -20.68
N GLU A 8 24.82 25.30 -20.52
CA GLU A 8 25.25 26.71 -20.47
C GLU A 8 25.58 27.13 -19.04
N HIS A 9 26.83 27.55 -18.89
CA HIS A 9 27.43 28.09 -17.70
C HIS A 9 26.93 29.51 -17.42
N MET A 10 26.35 29.75 -16.25
CA MET A 10 26.28 31.09 -15.66
C MET A 10 27.71 31.51 -15.28
N LYS A 11 28.25 32.49 -16.00
CA LYS A 11 29.51 33.15 -15.67
C LYS A 11 29.25 34.23 -14.61
N ALA A 12 29.98 34.13 -13.50
CA ALA A 12 30.14 35.21 -12.54
C ALA A 12 30.84 36.41 -13.21
N SER A 13 30.26 37.59 -13.05
CA SER A 13 30.94 38.86 -13.34
C SER A 13 31.24 39.55 -12.02
N SER A 14 32.53 39.61 -11.73
CA SER A 14 33.13 40.41 -10.67
C SER A 14 33.25 41.85 -11.17
N CYS A 15 32.88 42.84 -10.37
CA CYS A 15 33.51 44.15 -10.44
C CYS A 15 33.88 44.58 -9.02
N ALA A 16 35.17 44.84 -8.84
CA ALA A 16 35.79 45.22 -7.60
C ALA A 16 35.53 46.69 -7.28
N GLU A 17 35.38 46.95 -5.98
CA GLU A 17 35.90 48.07 -5.21
C GLU A 17 35.65 49.51 -5.68
N CYS A 18 34.97 50.28 -4.83
CA CYS A 18 35.38 51.64 -4.49
C CYS A 18 35.05 51.93 -3.01
N PHE A 19 36.14 51.96 -2.24
CA PHE A 19 36.44 52.69 -1.01
C PHE A 19 35.36 53.56 -0.33
N SER A 20 35.25 53.32 0.98
CA SER A 20 35.28 54.31 2.07
C SER A 20 34.67 55.69 1.79
N THR A 21 33.57 56.00 2.47
CA THR A 21 33.59 57.06 3.48
C THR A 21 32.43 56.87 4.45
N SER A 22 32.76 56.87 5.74
CA SER A 22 31.81 57.07 6.83
C SER A 22 30.95 58.30 6.57
N THR A 23 29.64 58.12 6.40
CA THR A 23 28.69 59.22 6.51
C THR A 23 28.61 59.61 7.97
N VAL A 24 29.39 60.63 8.30
CA VAL A 24 29.20 61.55 9.42
C VAL A 24 27.70 61.72 9.74
N PHE A 25 27.32 61.34 10.97
CA PHE A 25 26.05 61.72 11.57
C PHE A 25 26.10 63.24 11.83
N SER A 26 25.81 64.01 10.78
CA SER A 26 25.62 65.46 10.89
C SER A 26 24.33 65.71 11.66
N PHE A 27 24.47 66.07 12.93
CA PHE A 27 23.41 66.75 13.68
C PHE A 27 23.30 68.18 13.15
N SER A 28 22.69 68.34 11.97
CA SER A 28 22.41 69.64 11.38
C SER A 28 21.26 70.30 12.13
N ALA A 29 21.57 71.46 12.70
CA ALA A 29 20.67 72.36 13.35
C ALA A 29 19.40 72.63 12.52
N GLY A 30 18.24 72.44 13.15
CA GLY A 30 17.04 73.24 12.96
C GLY A 30 16.61 73.55 11.52
N LYS A 31 16.24 72.53 10.76
CA LYS A 31 15.15 72.64 9.77
C LYS A 31 14.17 71.51 10.04
N GLY A 32 13.05 71.83 10.69
CA GLY A 32 11.93 70.91 10.79
C GLY A 32 11.53 70.41 9.40
N ILE A 33 10.93 69.22 9.33
CA ILE A 33 10.51 68.58 8.09
C ILE A 33 9.72 69.62 7.25
N VAL A 34 10.32 70.09 6.15
CA VAL A 34 9.78 71.16 5.31
C VAL A 34 8.61 70.66 4.46
N GLU A 35 8.51 69.34 4.28
CA GLU A 35 7.40 68.70 3.61
C GLU A 35 6.44 68.07 4.64
N PRO A 36 5.13 68.34 4.56
CA PRO A 36 4.18 67.73 5.45
C PRO A 36 4.26 66.21 5.30
N ILE A 37 4.27 65.48 6.43
CA ILE A 37 4.19 64.01 6.42
C ILE A 37 2.96 63.65 5.58
N PRO A 38 3.11 62.86 4.50
CA PRO A 38 1.99 62.52 3.64
C PRO A 38 0.94 61.79 4.47
N LEU A 39 -0.19 62.45 4.70
CA LEU A 39 -1.32 61.87 5.40
C LEU A 39 -2.01 60.89 4.44
N ASN A 40 -1.71 59.61 4.58
CA ASN A 40 -2.50 58.57 3.92
C ASN A 40 -3.84 58.44 4.65
N ILE A 41 -4.84 59.19 4.18
CA ILE A 41 -6.19 59.17 4.75
C ILE A 41 -6.84 57.84 4.35
N THR A 42 -6.69 56.83 5.20
CA THR A 42 -7.42 55.57 5.06
C THR A 42 -8.91 55.87 5.22
N THR A 43 -9.70 55.69 4.16
CA THR A 43 -11.13 56.04 4.06
C THR A 43 -12.05 55.18 4.92
N GLY A 44 -11.52 54.34 5.83
CA GLY A 44 -12.27 53.44 6.68
C GLY A 44 -11.95 53.58 8.17
N ARG A 45 -12.90 53.20 9.03
CA ARG A 45 -12.77 53.20 10.51
C ARG A 45 -11.94 52.04 11.07
N SER A 46 -11.12 51.40 10.24
CA SER A 46 -10.26 50.30 10.66
C SER A 46 -8.94 50.89 11.16
N GLY A 47 -8.54 50.58 12.39
CA GLY A 47 -7.30 51.13 12.98
C GLY A 47 -6.05 50.80 12.15
N LEU A 48 -5.03 51.66 12.25
CA LEU A 48 -3.72 51.48 11.62
C LEU A 48 -3.14 50.10 12.00
N GLY A 49 -2.85 49.24 11.00
CA GLY A 49 -2.32 47.88 11.19
C GLY A 49 -3.36 46.75 11.34
N HIS A 50 -4.65 47.07 11.45
CA HIS A 50 -5.70 46.06 11.65
C HIS A 50 -6.02 45.27 10.37
N GLU A 51 -5.70 45.82 9.21
CA GLU A 51 -5.86 45.19 7.90
C GLU A 51 -4.84 44.07 7.68
N GLU A 52 -3.57 44.30 8.01
CA GLU A 52 -2.50 43.29 7.93
C GLU A 52 -2.76 42.12 8.89
N VAL A 53 -3.23 42.42 10.11
CA VAL A 53 -3.64 41.40 11.09
C VAL A 53 -4.82 40.57 10.55
N LYS A 54 -5.82 41.19 9.92
CA LYS A 54 -6.94 40.48 9.28
C LYS A 54 -6.46 39.59 8.12
N LYS A 55 -5.57 40.08 7.28
CA LYS A 55 -4.98 39.34 6.15
C LYS A 55 -4.17 38.13 6.62
N ARG A 56 -3.32 38.31 7.63
CA ARG A 56 -2.54 37.22 8.25
C ARG A 56 -3.48 36.15 8.84
N LYS A 57 -4.51 36.56 9.58
CA LYS A 57 -5.51 35.64 10.15
C LYS A 57 -6.29 34.88 9.07
N ALA A 58 -6.63 35.53 7.96
CA ALA A 58 -7.29 34.88 6.83
C ALA A 58 -6.38 33.86 6.14
N ALA A 59 -5.10 34.18 5.94
CA ALA A 59 -4.11 33.26 5.38
C ALA A 59 -3.88 32.04 6.27
N GLU A 60 -3.72 32.26 7.59
CA GLU A 60 -3.60 31.19 8.58
C GLU A 60 -4.83 30.28 8.61
N ASN A 61 -6.04 30.85 8.56
CA ASN A 61 -7.28 30.09 8.49
C ASN A 61 -7.37 29.22 7.22
N LEU A 62 -6.96 29.75 6.07
CA LEU A 62 -6.93 29.00 4.81
C LEU A 62 -5.91 27.87 4.86
N GLU A 63 -4.72 28.12 5.43
CA GLU A 63 -3.71 27.08 5.61
C GLU A 63 -4.20 25.98 6.56
N ASN A 64 -4.80 26.37 7.70
CA ASN A 64 -5.40 25.43 8.63
C ASN A 64 -6.53 24.61 7.98
N TYR A 65 -7.35 25.23 7.13
CA TYR A 65 -8.36 24.52 6.35
C TYR A 65 -7.74 23.51 5.38
N ARG A 66 -6.69 23.89 4.64
CA ARG A 66 -5.95 22.99 3.74
C ARG A 66 -5.34 21.82 4.49
N ARG A 67 -4.69 22.07 5.63
CA ARG A 67 -4.13 21.03 6.51
C ARG A 67 -5.23 20.07 6.96
N LYS A 68 -6.36 20.58 7.47
CA LYS A 68 -7.50 19.74 7.89
C LYS A 68 -8.09 18.92 6.75
N MET A 69 -8.26 19.51 5.56
CA MET A 69 -8.76 18.79 4.38
C MET A 69 -7.80 17.68 3.93
N HIS A 70 -6.49 17.95 3.94
CA HIS A 70 -5.49 16.93 3.62
C HIS A 70 -5.48 15.79 4.64
N MET A 71 -5.51 16.10 5.94
CA MET A 71 -5.61 15.10 7.01
C MET A 71 -6.89 14.25 6.87
N LYS A 72 -8.03 14.89 6.58
CA LYS A 72 -9.30 14.17 6.35
C LYS A 72 -9.21 13.24 5.15
N LYS A 73 -8.67 13.72 4.02
CA LYS A 73 -8.48 12.90 2.82
C LYS A 73 -7.53 11.73 3.07
N GLN A 74 -6.46 11.94 3.83
CA GLN A 74 -5.53 10.86 4.21
C GLN A 74 -6.22 9.82 5.10
N ALA A 75 -6.98 10.25 6.10
CA ALA A 75 -7.73 9.33 6.96
C ALA A 75 -8.76 8.52 6.15
N GLU A 76 -9.52 9.16 5.26
CA GLU A 76 -10.46 8.48 4.36
C GLU A 76 -9.75 7.48 3.45
N GLN A 77 -8.59 7.84 2.89
CA GLN A 77 -7.79 6.95 2.06
C GLN A 77 -7.27 5.74 2.86
N GLN A 78 -6.75 5.97 4.08
CA GLN A 78 -6.30 4.90 4.97
C GLN A 78 -7.45 3.93 5.30
N THR A 79 -8.65 4.44 5.61
CA THR A 79 -9.82 3.61 5.84
C THR A 79 -10.22 2.80 4.59
N ALA A 80 -10.19 3.41 3.41
CA ALA A 80 -10.48 2.73 2.16
C ALA A 80 -9.46 1.61 1.84
N ASP A 81 -8.19 1.85 2.13
CA ASP A 81 -7.11 0.87 1.90
C ASP A 81 -7.21 -0.30 2.88
N LEU A 82 -7.52 -0.04 4.17
CA LEU A 82 -7.80 -1.10 5.15
C LEU A 82 -8.99 -1.98 4.74
N PHE A 83 -10.05 -1.38 4.20
CA PHE A 83 -11.20 -2.14 3.70
C PHE A 83 -10.82 -3.06 2.53
N LYS A 84 -10.07 -2.55 1.54
CA LYS A 84 -9.58 -3.37 0.42
C LYS A 84 -8.67 -4.51 0.87
N MET A 85 -7.79 -4.24 1.84
CA MET A 85 -6.91 -5.25 2.42
C MET A 85 -7.72 -6.41 3.01
N ARG A 86 -8.75 -6.12 3.81
CA ARG A 86 -9.63 -7.14 4.40
C ARG A 86 -10.34 -7.99 3.33
N LEU A 87 -10.83 -7.36 2.25
CA LEU A 87 -11.45 -8.09 1.15
C LEU A 87 -10.48 -9.04 0.46
N ARG A 88 -9.24 -8.58 0.20
CA ARG A 88 -8.19 -9.39 -0.41
C ARG A 88 -7.84 -10.58 0.50
N THR A 89 -7.57 -10.34 1.78
CA THR A 89 -7.27 -11.40 2.76
C THR A 89 -8.39 -12.44 2.80
N LYS A 90 -9.65 -12.02 2.86
CA LYS A 90 -10.79 -12.94 2.83
C LYS A 90 -10.87 -13.76 1.54
N GLN A 91 -10.57 -13.15 0.40
CA GLN A 91 -10.52 -13.88 -0.87
C GLN A 91 -9.39 -14.91 -0.91
N GLU A 92 -8.22 -14.58 -0.36
CA GLU A 92 -7.06 -15.48 -0.26
C GLU A 92 -7.38 -16.69 0.61
N GLN A 93 -7.99 -16.48 1.78
CA GLN A 93 -8.45 -17.58 2.65
C GLN A 93 -9.43 -18.50 1.93
N LEU A 94 -10.45 -17.94 1.28
CA LEU A 94 -11.41 -18.72 0.50
C LEU A 94 -10.75 -19.46 -0.68
N GLN A 95 -9.68 -18.90 -1.25
CA GLN A 95 -8.92 -19.57 -2.31
C GLN A 95 -8.18 -20.79 -1.76
N VAL A 96 -7.52 -20.67 -0.61
CA VAL A 96 -6.86 -21.79 0.08
C VAL A 96 -7.86 -22.91 0.38
N LYS A 97 -9.03 -22.58 0.96
CA LYS A 97 -10.12 -23.54 1.23
C LYS A 97 -10.53 -24.31 -0.03
N ARG A 98 -10.81 -23.59 -1.12
CA ARG A 98 -11.21 -24.19 -2.40
C ARG A 98 -10.13 -25.10 -2.97
N ASP A 99 -8.88 -24.68 -2.92
CA ASP A 99 -7.78 -25.47 -3.46
C ASP A 99 -7.47 -26.69 -2.60
N LEU A 100 -7.68 -26.60 -1.28
CA LEU A 100 -7.57 -27.75 -0.37
C LEU A 100 -8.64 -28.79 -0.70
N GLU A 101 -9.90 -28.39 -0.84
CA GLU A 101 -10.98 -29.31 -1.23
C GLU A 101 -10.73 -29.97 -2.59
N LYS A 102 -10.27 -29.22 -3.59
CA LYS A 102 -9.90 -29.77 -4.90
C LYS A 102 -8.76 -30.78 -4.76
N SER A 103 -7.74 -30.45 -3.96
CA SER A 103 -6.62 -31.34 -3.67
C SER A 103 -7.09 -32.63 -3.01
N GLN A 104 -8.00 -32.55 -2.04
CA GLN A 104 -8.55 -33.73 -1.36
C GLN A 104 -9.34 -34.63 -2.31
N LYS A 105 -10.18 -34.04 -3.17
CA LYS A 105 -10.93 -34.78 -4.20
C LYS A 105 -10.01 -35.46 -5.20
N ALA A 106 -9.01 -34.73 -5.70
CA ALA A 106 -8.02 -35.28 -6.62
C ALA A 106 -7.20 -36.40 -5.96
N CYS A 107 -6.77 -36.20 -4.72
CA CYS A 107 -6.05 -37.20 -3.92
C CYS A 107 -6.86 -38.49 -3.79
N GLN A 108 -8.11 -38.38 -3.34
CA GLN A 108 -9.00 -39.54 -3.23
C GLN A 108 -9.15 -40.28 -4.57
N GLN A 109 -9.39 -39.54 -5.65
CA GLN A 109 -9.54 -40.13 -6.98
C GLN A 109 -8.27 -40.88 -7.42
N LEU A 110 -7.10 -40.26 -7.26
CA LEU A 110 -5.82 -40.82 -7.69
C LEU A 110 -5.36 -41.99 -6.81
N ASP A 111 -5.57 -41.89 -5.49
CA ASP A 111 -5.30 -42.97 -4.54
C ASP A 111 -6.15 -44.21 -4.86
N VAL A 112 -7.47 -44.04 -5.09
CA VAL A 112 -8.37 -45.14 -5.48
C VAL A 112 -7.97 -45.75 -6.82
N GLN A 113 -7.54 -44.95 -7.80
CA GLN A 113 -7.03 -45.47 -9.07
C GLN A 113 -5.77 -46.33 -8.91
N LYS A 114 -4.91 -46.03 -7.92
CA LYS A 114 -3.76 -46.87 -7.56
C LYS A 114 -4.11 -48.06 -6.66
N GLY A 115 -5.38 -48.22 -6.30
CA GLY A 115 -5.86 -49.32 -5.45
C GLY A 115 -5.63 -49.09 -3.95
N LEU A 116 -5.46 -47.85 -3.51
CA LEU A 116 -5.46 -47.51 -2.09
C LEU A 116 -6.91 -47.36 -1.59
N GLU A 117 -7.25 -48.09 -0.54
CA GLU A 117 -8.60 -48.03 0.08
C GLU A 117 -8.67 -47.06 1.25
N LEU A 118 -7.52 -46.62 1.76
CA LEU A 118 -7.41 -45.72 2.91
C LEU A 118 -6.47 -44.57 2.61
N PRO A 119 -6.80 -43.34 3.03
CA PRO A 119 -5.91 -42.20 2.87
C PRO A 119 -4.67 -42.35 3.75
N LYS A 120 -3.55 -41.78 3.30
CA LYS A 120 -2.30 -41.75 4.07
C LYS A 120 -2.45 -41.01 5.39
N GLU A 121 -3.17 -39.89 5.39
CA GLU A 121 -3.62 -39.19 6.59
C GLU A 121 -5.12 -38.97 6.50
N ILE A 122 -5.82 -39.00 7.63
CA ILE A 122 -7.30 -38.99 7.68
C ILE A 122 -7.90 -37.80 6.92
N TRP A 123 -7.25 -36.64 6.96
CA TRP A 123 -7.71 -35.40 6.33
C TRP A 123 -7.31 -35.25 4.84
N TYR A 124 -6.53 -36.18 4.27
CA TYR A 124 -6.18 -36.14 2.84
C TYR A 124 -7.40 -36.36 1.95
N TRP A 125 -8.40 -37.08 2.45
CA TRP A 125 -9.68 -37.27 1.76
C TRP A 125 -10.77 -36.47 2.47
N ILE A 126 -11.79 -36.08 1.71
CA ILE A 126 -12.99 -35.50 2.30
C ILE A 126 -13.71 -36.61 3.07
N ILE A 127 -13.77 -36.47 4.40
CA ILE A 127 -14.66 -37.30 5.21
C ILE A 127 -16.08 -36.90 4.81
N SER A 128 -16.79 -37.79 4.13
CA SER A 128 -18.16 -37.57 3.69
C SER A 128 -19.12 -37.64 4.89
N ASN A 129 -19.03 -36.68 5.82
CA ASN A 129 -19.94 -36.56 6.95
C ASN A 129 -20.90 -35.39 6.73
N ASN A 130 -22.17 -35.72 6.54
CA ASN A 130 -23.35 -34.86 6.58
C ASN A 130 -23.62 -34.28 8.00
N GLU A 131 -22.59 -34.02 8.80
CA GLU A 131 -22.72 -33.62 10.21
C GLU A 131 -21.70 -32.53 10.55
N LYS A 132 -21.76 -31.41 9.83
CA LYS A 132 -21.20 -30.12 10.26
C LYS A 132 -22.34 -29.10 10.35
N GLU A 133 -23.36 -29.44 11.11
CA GLU A 133 -24.29 -28.47 11.69
C GLU A 133 -24.01 -28.52 13.20
N ASP A 134 -23.91 -27.35 13.83
CA ASP A 134 -23.70 -27.08 15.26
C ASP A 134 -22.24 -27.00 15.76
N ALA A 135 -21.62 -25.83 15.52
CA ALA A 135 -20.68 -25.19 16.44
C ALA A 135 -20.51 -23.71 16.04
N GLU A 136 -21.52 -22.89 16.32
CA GLU A 136 -21.40 -21.42 16.35
C GLU A 136 -21.21 -21.02 17.82
N GLU A 137 -20.38 -19.99 18.07
CA GLU A 137 -20.09 -19.34 19.36
C GLU A 137 -18.72 -19.59 20.06
N GLU A 138 -17.59 -19.73 19.33
CA GLU A 138 -16.22 -19.34 19.81
C GLU A 138 -15.37 -18.73 18.66
N GLU A 139 -15.97 -17.83 17.86
CA GLU A 139 -15.67 -17.66 16.42
C GLU A 139 -14.43 -16.82 16.01
N GLU A 140 -13.82 -15.96 16.83
CA GLU A 140 -12.76 -15.05 16.30
C GLU A 140 -11.31 -15.57 16.48
N GLU A 141 -11.00 -16.30 17.55
CA GLU A 141 -9.64 -16.85 17.77
C GLU A 141 -9.46 -18.22 17.10
N GLU A 142 -10.52 -19.03 16.99
CA GLU A 142 -10.50 -20.32 16.31
C GLU A 142 -10.37 -20.17 14.77
N GLU A 143 -10.94 -19.11 14.19
CA GLU A 143 -10.85 -18.84 12.75
C GLU A 143 -9.40 -18.65 12.26
N GLU A 144 -8.58 -17.88 12.98
CA GLU A 144 -7.18 -17.65 12.60
C GLU A 144 -6.32 -18.93 12.73
N GLU A 145 -6.55 -19.74 13.77
CA GLU A 145 -5.87 -21.03 13.93
C GLU A 145 -6.29 -22.05 12.86
N GLU A 146 -7.58 -22.11 12.51
CA GLU A 146 -8.09 -23.01 11.47
C GLU A 146 -7.53 -22.62 10.08
N GLU A 147 -7.44 -21.32 9.78
CA GLU A 147 -6.85 -20.82 8.53
C GLU A 147 -5.38 -21.18 8.36
N HIS A 148 -4.58 -21.03 9.42
CA HIS A 148 -3.17 -21.42 9.37
C HIS A 148 -3.05 -22.92 9.08
N GLN A 149 -3.91 -23.72 9.72
CA GLN A 149 -3.96 -25.16 9.49
C GLN A 149 -4.36 -25.51 8.05
N GLU A 150 -5.31 -24.81 7.43
CA GLU A 150 -5.74 -25.09 6.05
C GLU A 150 -4.64 -24.79 5.03
N SER A 151 -3.91 -23.70 5.21
CA SER A 151 -2.77 -23.34 4.36
C SER A 151 -1.67 -24.42 4.44
N GLU A 152 -1.32 -24.86 5.64
CA GLU A 152 -0.34 -25.92 5.86
C GLU A 152 -0.82 -27.27 5.27
N LYS A 153 -2.09 -27.63 5.51
CA LYS A 153 -2.72 -28.83 4.92
C LYS A 153 -2.66 -28.80 3.40
N LEU A 154 -2.93 -27.65 2.78
CA LEU A 154 -2.84 -27.48 1.34
C LEU A 154 -1.42 -27.70 0.83
N GLN A 155 -0.41 -27.13 1.48
CA GLN A 155 1.00 -27.31 1.11
C GLN A 155 1.42 -28.78 1.20
N ILE A 156 1.07 -29.46 2.29
CA ILE A 156 1.39 -30.87 2.51
C ILE A 156 0.71 -31.74 1.43
N LEU A 157 -0.57 -31.51 1.16
CA LEU A 157 -1.34 -32.33 0.23
C LEU A 157 -0.93 -32.11 -1.23
N THR A 158 -0.67 -30.87 -1.61
CA THR A 158 -0.16 -30.55 -2.96
C THR A 158 1.24 -31.10 -3.18
N ALA A 159 2.12 -31.05 -2.17
CA ALA A 159 3.43 -31.70 -2.23
C ALA A 159 3.30 -33.23 -2.39
N TYR A 160 2.36 -33.87 -1.69
CA TYR A 160 2.07 -35.30 -1.86
C TYR A 160 1.59 -35.62 -3.28
N LEU A 161 0.63 -34.86 -3.81
CA LEU A 161 0.12 -35.02 -5.18
C LEU A 161 1.22 -34.87 -6.24
N ARG A 162 2.09 -33.88 -6.07
CA ARG A 162 3.21 -33.64 -7.00
C ARG A 162 4.28 -34.73 -6.92
N LYS A 163 4.55 -35.27 -5.73
CA LYS A 163 5.59 -36.30 -5.54
C LYS A 163 5.14 -37.70 -5.95
N GLU A 164 3.94 -38.11 -5.57
CA GLU A 164 3.47 -39.49 -5.77
C GLU A 164 2.74 -39.68 -7.09
N TYR A 165 2.07 -38.62 -7.58
CA TYR A 165 1.22 -38.69 -8.77
C TYR A 165 1.71 -37.80 -9.91
N PHE A 166 2.77 -37.03 -9.70
CA PHE A 166 3.21 -35.97 -10.62
C PHE A 166 2.00 -35.14 -11.06
N TYR A 167 1.11 -34.78 -10.13
CA TYR A 167 -0.14 -34.09 -10.44
C TYR A 167 -0.12 -32.68 -9.89
N CYS A 168 -0.54 -31.70 -10.70
CA CYS A 168 -0.73 -30.32 -10.28
C CYS A 168 -2.21 -29.94 -10.32
N ILE A 169 -2.75 -29.54 -9.17
CA ILE A 169 -4.16 -29.17 -9.02
C ILE A 169 -4.54 -27.88 -9.77
N TRP A 170 -3.58 -26.97 -9.97
CA TRP A 170 -3.81 -25.69 -10.65
C TRP A 170 -3.73 -25.84 -12.17
N CYS A 171 -2.84 -26.70 -12.67
CA CYS A 171 -2.81 -27.07 -14.09
C CYS A 171 -3.96 -28.02 -14.47
N GLY A 172 -4.43 -28.82 -13.51
CA GLY A 172 -5.46 -29.84 -13.74
C GLY A 172 -4.97 -31.06 -14.52
N THR A 173 -3.66 -31.32 -14.53
CA THR A 173 -3.04 -32.43 -15.29
C THR A 173 -2.03 -33.20 -14.45
N ALA A 174 -1.89 -34.49 -14.78
CA ALA A 174 -0.77 -35.31 -14.37
C ALA A 174 0.34 -35.23 -15.43
N TYR A 175 1.57 -35.38 -14.97
CA TYR A 175 2.79 -35.37 -15.77
C TYR A 175 3.39 -36.79 -15.80
N GLU A 176 4.31 -37.03 -16.73
CA GLU A 176 4.91 -38.36 -16.89
C GLU A 176 5.87 -38.70 -15.73
N ASP A 177 6.67 -37.72 -15.32
CA ASP A 177 7.64 -37.85 -14.24
C ASP A 177 7.96 -36.50 -13.56
N GLN A 178 8.93 -36.53 -12.65
CA GLN A 178 9.35 -35.37 -11.89
C GLN A 178 10.01 -34.28 -12.75
N ASP A 179 10.74 -34.68 -13.80
CA ASP A 179 11.43 -33.74 -14.68
C ASP A 179 10.42 -33.04 -15.60
N ASP A 180 9.47 -33.80 -16.15
CA ASP A 180 8.33 -33.30 -16.92
C ASP A 180 7.52 -32.27 -16.11
N LEU A 181 7.13 -32.63 -14.88
CA LEU A 181 6.46 -31.73 -13.96
C LEU A 181 7.25 -30.43 -13.72
N SER A 182 8.56 -30.52 -13.50
CA SER A 182 9.39 -29.35 -13.19
C SER A 182 9.60 -28.42 -14.39
N SER A 183 9.55 -28.96 -15.60
CA SER A 183 9.79 -28.22 -16.84
C SER A 183 8.52 -27.59 -17.41
N ASN A 184 7.36 -28.22 -17.18
CA ASN A 184 6.10 -27.82 -17.80
C ASN A 184 5.10 -27.16 -16.83
N CYS A 185 5.23 -27.36 -15.51
CA CYS A 185 4.36 -26.70 -14.54
C CYS A 185 4.91 -25.31 -14.15
N PRO A 186 4.10 -24.24 -14.19
CA PRO A 186 4.53 -22.88 -13.84
C PRO A 186 5.08 -22.72 -12.42
N GLY A 187 4.58 -23.50 -11.47
CA GLY A 187 5.02 -23.48 -10.08
C GLY A 187 4.22 -24.40 -9.18
N ASP A 188 4.35 -24.22 -7.87
CA ASP A 188 3.70 -25.02 -6.83
C ASP A 188 2.72 -24.21 -5.97
N THR A 189 2.40 -22.99 -6.39
CA THR A 189 1.39 -22.15 -5.73
C THR A 189 0.30 -21.71 -6.70
N PHE A 190 -0.84 -21.31 -6.15
CA PHE A 190 -1.93 -20.70 -6.93
C PHE A 190 -1.46 -19.49 -7.74
N GLY A 191 -0.62 -18.63 -7.15
CA GLY A 191 -0.13 -17.41 -7.78
C GLY A 191 0.76 -17.64 -9.00
N ASP A 192 1.38 -18.81 -9.15
CA ASP A 192 2.16 -19.16 -10.34
C ASP A 192 1.27 -19.47 -11.57
N HIS A 193 -0.04 -19.60 -11.35
CA HIS A 193 -1.02 -20.04 -12.34
C HIS A 193 -2.13 -18.99 -12.62
N GLU A 194 -1.99 -17.76 -12.10
CA GLU A 194 -2.88 -16.63 -12.42
C GLU A 194 -2.46 -15.83 -13.66
#